data_AF-A0AAJ1QRV1-F1
#
_entry.id   AF-A0AAJ1QRV1-F1
#
_cell.length_a   1.000
_cell.length_b   1.000
_cell.length_c   1.000
_cell.angle_alpha   90.00
_cell.angle_beta   90.00
_cell.angle_gamma   90.00
#
_symmetry.space_group_name_H-M   'P 1'
#
loop_
_entity.id
_entity.type
_entity.pdbx_description
1 polymer ?
#
loop_
_entity_poly.entity_id
_entity_poly.type
_entity_poly.pdbx_seq_one_letter_code
_entity_poly.pdbx_strand_id
1 'polypeptide(L)' 'MFGKDPNCVKCGKEIKGDEDVLVKMRYPKRKGMTEIKAYLKNEGSFICEACFDKKI' A
#
# COMPACT_ATOMS: atom_id res chain seq x y z
N MET A 1 13.97 -1.40 5.21
CA MET A 1 14.97 -1.22 4.14
C MET A 1 14.58 0.01 3.33
N PHE A 2 15.45 1.02 3.27
CA PHE A 2 15.21 2.29 2.60
C PHE A 2 15.11 2.09 1.08
N GLY A 3 14.10 2.69 0.44
CA GLY A 3 14.13 2.92 -1.01
C GLY A 3 13.55 1.88 -1.98
N LYS A 4 12.71 0.92 -1.56
CA LYS A 4 11.87 0.19 -2.55
C LYS A 4 10.50 0.85 -2.64
N ASP A 5 10.14 1.25 -3.85
CA ASP A 5 8.79 1.67 -4.19
C ASP A 5 7.81 0.52 -3.91
N PRO A 6 6.56 0.82 -3.49
CA PRO A 6 5.59 -0.22 -3.20
C PRO A 6 5.22 -0.97 -4.49
N ASN A 7 5.19 -2.30 -4.44
CA ASN A 7 4.71 -3.11 -5.55
C ASN A 7 3.27 -3.55 -5.30
N CYS A 8 2.48 -3.65 -6.37
CA CYS A 8 1.15 -4.23 -6.32
C CYS A 8 1.24 -5.71 -5.92
N VAL A 9 0.55 -6.11 -4.86
CA VAL A 9 0.57 -7.49 -4.36
C VAL A 9 -0.10 -8.50 -5.31
N LYS A 10 -0.88 -8.03 -6.29
CA LYS A 10 -1.59 -8.90 -7.26
C LYS A 10 -0.81 -9.17 -8.54
N CYS A 11 -0.11 -8.17 -9.07
CA CYS A 11 0.59 -8.29 -10.37
C CYS A 11 2.09 -8.04 -10.28
N GLY A 12 2.62 -7.65 -9.11
CA GLY A 12 4.04 -7.35 -8.92
C GLY A 12 4.51 -6.03 -9.55
N LYS A 13 3.63 -5.30 -10.27
CA LYS A 13 3.94 -4.01 -10.88
C LYS A 13 4.39 -3.03 -9.79
N GLU A 14 5.50 -2.34 -10.03
CA GLU A 14 5.92 -1.19 -9.23
C GLU A 14 4.91 -0.06 -9.34
N ILE A 15 4.55 0.53 -8.21
CA ILE A 15 3.65 1.67 -8.13
C ILE A 15 4.50 2.94 -8.18
N LYS A 16 4.26 3.76 -9.20
CA LYS A 16 4.93 5.05 -9.37
C LYS A 16 4.24 6.14 -8.55
N GLY A 17 4.96 7.24 -8.31
CA GLY A 17 4.38 8.45 -7.73
C GLY A 17 3.18 8.94 -8.56
N ASP A 18 2.12 9.36 -7.88
CA ASP A 18 0.81 9.76 -8.43
C ASP A 18 -0.05 8.64 -9.05
N GLU A 19 0.29 7.35 -8.88
CA GLU A 19 -0.63 6.25 -9.22
C GLU A 19 -1.70 6.05 -8.14
N ASP A 20 -2.96 5.92 -8.56
CA ASP A 20 -4.07 5.56 -7.69
C ASP A 20 -3.97 4.09 -7.24
N VAL A 21 -4.04 3.90 -5.93
CA VAL A 21 -3.87 2.59 -5.29
C VAL A 21 -4.86 2.38 -4.16
N LEU A 22 -5.33 1.13 -4.06
CA LEU A 22 -6.00 0.66 -2.86
C LEU A 22 -4.99 0.09 -1.87
N VAL A 23 -5.14 0.49 -0.60
CA VAL A 23 -4.35 -0.06 0.50
C VAL A 23 -5.25 -0.93 1.37
N LYS A 24 -4.91 -2.22 1.48
CA LYS A 24 -5.51 -3.12 2.47
C LYS A 24 -4.59 -3.21 3.67
N MET A 25 -5.07 -2.77 4.83
CA MET A 25 -4.33 -2.82 6.08
C MET A 25 -5.26 -3.01 7.27
N ARG A 26 -4.72 -3.52 8.38
CA ARG A 26 -5.48 -3.59 9.64
C ARG A 26 -5.50 -2.20 10.29
N TYR A 27 -6.63 -1.81 10.86
CA TYR A 27 -6.71 -0.56 11.61
C TYR A 27 -5.81 -0.65 12.86
N PRO A 28 -4.97 0.37 13.13
CA PRO A 28 -3.99 0.31 14.21
C PRO A 28 -4.67 0.22 15.58
N LYS A 29 -4.20 -0.71 16.43
CA LYS A 29 -4.76 -0.96 17.77
C LYS A 29 -4.35 0.07 18.81
N ARG A 30 -3.22 0.77 18.61
CA ARG A 30 -2.68 1.76 19.56
C ARG A 30 -2.52 3.10 18.87
N LYS A 31 -3.02 4.17 19.51
CA LYS A 31 -2.84 5.55 19.09
C LYS A 31 -1.49 6.07 19.62
N GLY A 32 -0.39 5.60 19.04
CA GLY A 32 0.94 6.18 19.28
C GLY A 32 1.34 7.09 18.13
N MET A 33 2.08 8.16 18.40
CA MET A 33 2.85 8.89 17.39
C MET A 33 3.93 7.95 16.85
N THR A 34 3.57 7.11 15.89
CA THR A 34 4.54 6.46 15.01
C THR A 34 3.91 6.42 13.64
N GLU A 35 3.98 7.61 13.02
CA GLU A 35 3.96 7.86 11.59
C GLU A 35 3.04 6.94 10.79
N ILE A 36 1.80 7.39 10.53
CA ILE A 36 0.85 6.73 9.63
C ILE A 36 1.55 6.26 8.33
N LYS A 37 2.54 7.02 7.84
CA LYS A 37 3.40 6.64 6.70
C LYS A 37 4.22 5.37 6.93
N ALA A 38 4.87 5.24 8.09
CA ALA A 38 5.62 4.04 8.46
C ALA A 38 4.68 2.84 8.66
N TYR A 39 3.52 3.06 9.28
CA TYR A 39 2.51 2.01 9.46
C TYR A 39 1.93 1.53 8.12
N LEU A 40 1.57 2.46 7.22
CA LEU A 40 1.16 2.17 5.85
C LEU A 40 2.24 1.40 5.08
N LYS A 41 3.52 1.77 5.25
CA LYS A 41 4.62 1.10 4.55
C LYS A 41 4.89 -0.32 5.06
N ASN A 42 4.73 -0.55 6.36
CA ASN A 42 5.03 -1.85 6.97
C ASN A 42 3.84 -2.83 6.87
N GLU A 43 2.62 -2.34 7.06
CA GLU A 43 1.41 -3.18 7.18
C GLU A 43 0.46 -3.04 5.99
N GLY A 44 0.70 -2.06 5.11
CA GLY A 44 -0.11 -1.82 3.93
C GLY A 44 0.22 -2.79 2.80
N SER A 45 -0.80 -3.52 2.37
CA SER A 45 -0.76 -4.24 1.09
C SER A 45 -1.33 -3.33 0.00
N PHE A 46 -0.48 -2.94 -0.95
CA PHE A 46 -0.86 -2.05 -2.05
C PHE A 46 -1.42 -2.83 -3.24
N ILE A 47 -2.50 -2.34 -3.84
CA ILE A 47 -3.15 -2.90 -5.01
C ILE A 47 -3.34 -1.77 -6.02
N CYS A 48 -2.82 -1.91 -7.23
CA CYS A 48 -3.05 -0.93 -8.29
C CYS A 48 -4.50 -0.96 -8.78
N GLU A 49 -4.98 0.18 -9.25
CA GLU A 49 -6.32 0.38 -9.82
C GLU A 49 -6.68 -0.70 -10.85
N ALA A 50 -5.80 -0.95 -11.83
CA ALA A 50 -6.01 -1.99 -12.84
C ALA A 50 -6.25 -3.41 -12.28
N CYS A 51 -5.70 -3.74 -11.12
CA CYS A 51 -5.95 -5.03 -10.46
C CYS A 51 -7.16 -5.00 -9.52
N PHE A 52 -7.62 -3.82 -9.15
CA PHE A 52 -8.88 -3.63 -8.45
C PHE A 52 -10.06 -3.72 -9.42
N ASP A 53 -10.02 -2.99 -10.53
CA ASP A 53 -11.11 -2.93 -11.52
C ASP A 53 -11.36 -4.24 -12.25
N LYS A 54 -10.33 -5.10 -12.39
CA LYS A 54 -10.51 -6.48 -12.92
C LYS A 54 -11.41 -7.38 -12.05
N LYS A 55 -11.85 -6.91 -10.88
CA LYS A 55 -12.78 -7.62 -9.99
C LYS A 55 -14.20 -7.02 -9.96
N ILE A 56 -14.49 -6.00 -10.77
CA ILE A 56 -15.83 -5.38 -10.87
C ILE A 56 -16.46 -5.76 -12.20
#